data_AF-A0A151JSC9-F1
#
_entry.id   AF-A0A151JSC9-F1
#
_cell.length_a   1.000
_cell.length_b   1.000
_cell.length_c   1.000
_cell.angle_alpha   90.00
_cell.angle_beta   90.00
_cell.angle_gamma   90.00
#
_symmetry.space_group_name_H-M   'P 1'
#
loop_
_entity.id
_entity.type
_entity.pdbx_description
1 polymer ?
#
loop_
_entity_poly.entity_id
_entity_poly.type
_entity_poly.pdbx_seq_one_letter_code
_entity_poly.pdbx_strand_id
1 'polypeptide(L)'
;RESNKNGVLMDKEFLERNSLHTDLFNIPHIRTVYNQFMLTFILLFLNTIACDIMESGTIRVGTNTIRTGFAKFLTCIYIWSFMQISTFGVYVAFTLWAYRRQQFLPKCNDQFKFR
;
A
#
# COMPACT_ATOMS: atom_id res chain seq x y z
N ARG A 1 -13.26 28.21 25.85
CA ARG A 1 -12.74 29.33 25.02
C ARG A 1 -12.85 28.88 23.57
N GLU A 2 -14.02 29.14 22.97
CA GLU A 2 -14.34 28.73 21.61
C GLU A 2 -13.55 29.57 20.61
N SER A 3 -12.72 28.92 19.80
CA SER A 3 -12.05 29.55 18.66
C SER A 3 -12.71 29.01 17.40
N ASN A 4 -13.78 29.67 16.98
CA ASN A 4 -14.33 29.56 15.65
C ASN A 4 -13.22 29.88 14.62
N LYS A 5 -12.72 28.85 13.94
CA LYS A 5 -11.80 28.95 12.79
C LYS A 5 -12.52 28.44 11.54
N ASN A 6 -13.43 29.27 11.02
CA ASN A 6 -14.14 29.05 9.76
C ASN A 6 -13.19 29.04 8.53
N GLY A 7 -12.32 28.03 8.41
CA GLY A 7 -11.43 27.85 7.26
C GLY A 7 -10.21 26.95 7.50
N VAL A 8 -9.96 26.52 8.74
CA VAL A 8 -8.92 25.52 9.02
C VAL A 8 -9.59 24.16 9.05
N LEU A 9 -9.35 23.35 8.02
CA LEU A 9 -9.71 21.93 8.04
C LEU A 9 -9.17 21.35 9.36
N MET A 10 -10.05 20.77 10.19
CA MET A 10 -9.62 20.12 11.44
C MET A 10 -8.50 19.13 11.11
N ASP A 11 -7.40 19.20 11.87
CA ASP A 11 -6.29 18.29 11.68
C ASP A 11 -6.79 16.85 11.76
N LYS A 12 -6.39 16.04 10.78
CA LYS A 12 -6.81 14.65 10.71
C LYS A 12 -6.17 13.88 11.86
N GLU A 13 -6.95 13.58 12.88
CA GLU A 13 -6.53 12.73 13.98
C GLU A 13 -6.53 11.27 13.51
N PHE A 14 -5.34 10.68 13.43
CA PHE A 14 -5.18 9.27 13.16
C PHE A 14 -5.31 8.49 14.46
N LEU A 15 -6.49 7.90 14.67
CA LEU A 15 -6.72 6.95 15.75
C LEU A 15 -6.38 5.54 15.27
N GLU A 16 -5.78 4.73 16.15
CA GLU A 16 -5.58 3.32 15.90
C GLU A 16 -6.95 2.63 15.88
N ARG A 17 -7.47 2.39 14.67
CA ARG A 17 -8.72 1.70 14.43
C ARG A 17 -8.47 0.51 13.52
N ASN A 18 -9.02 -0.64 13.88
CA ASN A 18 -9.02 -1.80 13.00
C ASN A 18 -9.70 -1.47 11.66
N SER A 19 -9.26 -2.17 10.60
CA SER A 19 -9.92 -2.00 9.31
C SER A 19 -11.38 -2.46 9.43
N LEU A 20 -12.30 -1.70 8.84
CA LEU A 20 -13.72 -2.07 8.81
C LEU A 20 -13.92 -3.48 8.28
N HIS A 21 -13.10 -3.92 7.32
CA HIS A 21 -13.16 -5.28 6.79
C HIS A 21 -12.78 -6.32 7.86
N THR A 22 -11.75 -6.07 8.67
CA THR A 22 -11.36 -6.96 9.77
C THR A 22 -12.48 -7.06 10.82
N ASP A 23 -13.08 -5.94 11.20
CA ASP A 23 -14.21 -5.91 12.14
C ASP A 23 -15.45 -6.61 11.57
N LEU A 24 -15.71 -6.42 10.28
CA LEU A 24 -16.84 -7.00 9.57
C LEU A 24 -16.66 -8.52 9.35
N PHE A 25 -15.42 -8.99 9.17
CA PHE A 25 -15.08 -10.41 9.07
C PHE A 25 -15.27 -11.18 10.39
N ASN A 26 -15.27 -10.47 11.52
CA ASN A 26 -15.53 -11.08 12.82
C ASN A 26 -16.97 -11.59 12.96
N ILE A 27 -17.90 -11.09 12.13
CA ILE A 27 -19.29 -11.52 12.11
C ILE A 27 -19.37 -12.96 11.52
N PRO A 28 -20.03 -13.90 12.22
CA PRO A 28 -20.07 -15.31 11.82
C PRO A 28 -20.64 -15.52 10.41
N HIS A 29 -21.60 -14.70 9.98
CA HIS A 29 -22.20 -14.78 8.64
C HIS A 29 -21.19 -14.53 7.52
N ILE A 30 -20.27 -13.57 7.70
CA ILE A 30 -19.31 -13.17 6.67
C ILE A 30 -18.14 -14.16 6.60
N ARG A 31 -17.77 -14.75 7.75
CA ARG A 31 -16.81 -15.86 7.81
C ARG A 31 -17.29 -17.07 6.97
N THR A 32 -18.56 -17.43 7.05
CA THR A 32 -19.13 -18.52 6.24
C THR A 32 -19.08 -18.18 4.75
N VAL A 33 -19.40 -16.94 4.39
CA VAL A 33 -19.32 -16.47 2.99
C VAL A 33 -17.89 -16.55 2.46
N TYR A 34 -16.89 -16.14 3.23
CA TYR A 34 -15.48 -16.27 2.84
C TYR A 34 -15.07 -17.73 2.62
N ASN A 35 -15.44 -18.62 3.54
CA ASN A 35 -15.16 -20.04 3.39
C ASN A 35 -15.84 -20.61 2.13
N GLN A 36 -17.05 -20.17 1.81
CA GLN A 36 -17.74 -20.55 0.58
C GLN A 36 -16.99 -20.05 -0.66
N PHE A 37 -16.55 -18.79 -0.67
CA PHE A 37 -15.74 -18.27 -1.77
C PHE A 37 -14.44 -19.05 -1.93
N MET A 38 -13.75 -19.37 -0.84
CA MET A 38 -12.53 -20.17 -0.87
C MET A 38 -12.79 -21.59 -1.38
N LEU A 39 -13.86 -22.23 -0.93
CA LEU A 39 -14.27 -23.56 -1.40
C LEU A 39 -14.59 -23.53 -2.90
N THR A 40 -15.40 -22.58 -3.36
CA THR A 40 -15.73 -22.44 -4.78
C THR A 40 -14.49 -22.14 -5.62
N PHE A 41 -13.56 -21.32 -5.12
CA PHE A 41 -12.30 -21.04 -5.79
C PHE A 41 -11.43 -22.29 -5.93
N ILE A 42 -11.26 -23.05 -4.84
CA ILE A 42 -10.49 -24.31 -4.86
C ILE A 42 -11.15 -25.34 -5.78
N LEU A 43 -12.48 -25.50 -5.71
CA LEU A 43 -13.22 -26.42 -6.59
C LEU A 43 -13.08 -26.04 -8.07
N LEU A 44 -13.21 -24.76 -8.40
CA LEU A 44 -13.02 -24.27 -9.77
C LEU A 44 -11.58 -24.49 -10.25
N PHE A 45 -10.60 -24.23 -9.38
CA PHE A 45 -9.19 -24.44 -9.69
C PHE A 45 -8.88 -25.92 -9.94
N LEU A 46 -9.34 -26.81 -9.07
CA LEU A 46 -9.20 -28.26 -9.24
C LEU A 46 -9.92 -28.76 -10.50
N ASN A 47 -11.12 -28.26 -10.79
CA ASN A 47 -11.86 -28.61 -12.00
C ASN A 47 -11.10 -28.19 -13.25
N THR A 48 -10.56 -26.96 -13.26
CA THR A 48 -9.73 -26.45 -14.37
C THR A 48 -8.49 -27.32 -14.58
N ILE A 49 -7.81 -27.73 -13.49
CA ILE A 49 -6.65 -28.63 -13.56
C ILE A 49 -7.06 -30.01 -14.09
N ALA A 50 -8.17 -30.58 -13.59
CA ALA A 50 -8.63 -31.90 -13.99
C ALA A 50 -9.02 -31.95 -15.47
N CYS A 51 -9.74 -30.94 -15.97
CA CYS A 51 -10.07 -30.81 -17.39
C CYS A 51 -8.81 -30.67 -18.26
N ASP A 52 -7.83 -29.86 -17.81
CA ASP A 52 -6.57 -29.66 -18.53
C ASP A 52 -5.73 -30.96 -18.62
N ILE A 53 -5.69 -31.76 -17.53
CA ILE A 53 -5.05 -33.09 -17.53
C ILE A 53 -5.78 -34.05 -18.48
N MET A 54 -7.11 -34.06 -18.46
CA MET A 54 -7.90 -34.98 -19.27
C MET A 54 -7.77 -34.68 -20.77
N GLU A 55 -7.70 -33.42 -21.16
CA GLU A 55 -7.67 -33.00 -22.57
C GLU A 55 -6.26 -32.97 -23.15
N SER A 56 -5.26 -32.50 -22.40
CA SER A 56 -3.89 -32.30 -22.90
C SER A 56 -2.86 -33.30 -22.35
N GLY A 57 -3.23 -34.16 -21.38
CA GLY A 57 -2.34 -35.17 -20.78
C GLY A 57 -1.17 -34.60 -19.97
N THR A 58 -1.05 -33.27 -19.90
CA THR A 58 0.00 -32.52 -19.21
C THR A 58 -0.64 -31.32 -18.53
N ILE A 59 -0.16 -30.97 -17.33
CA ILE A 59 -0.59 -29.81 -16.56
C ILE A 59 -0.12 -28.53 -17.26
N ARG A 60 -0.82 -28.11 -18.31
CA ARG A 60 -0.63 -26.84 -19.02
C ARG A 60 -1.66 -25.83 -18.50
N VAL A 61 -1.78 -25.76 -17.17
CA VAL A 61 -2.78 -25.03 -16.35
C VAL A 61 -2.83 -23.56 -16.69
N GLY A 62 -3.39 -23.20 -17.85
CA GLY A 62 -3.43 -21.84 -18.36
C GLY A 62 -2.14 -21.05 -18.19
N THR A 63 -0.98 -21.70 -17.97
CA THR A 63 0.23 -21.04 -17.49
C THR A 63 0.79 -20.18 -18.60
N ASN A 64 0.52 -20.58 -19.85
CA ASN A 64 0.73 -19.75 -21.01
C ASN A 64 -0.15 -18.50 -20.98
N THR A 65 -1.45 -18.61 -20.68
CA THR A 65 -2.37 -17.45 -20.54
C THR A 65 -1.96 -16.51 -19.41
N ILE A 66 -1.59 -17.05 -18.25
CA ILE A 66 -1.05 -16.29 -17.11
C ILE A 66 0.27 -15.64 -17.53
N ARG A 67 1.21 -16.38 -18.13
CA ARG A 67 2.50 -15.85 -18.60
C ARG A 67 2.32 -14.78 -19.67
N THR A 68 1.34 -14.90 -20.56
CA THR A 68 0.98 -13.89 -21.56
C THR A 68 0.36 -12.66 -20.90
N GLY A 69 -0.53 -12.84 -19.91
CA GLY A 69 -1.11 -11.73 -19.14
C GLY A 69 -0.06 -10.98 -18.31
N PHE A 70 0.91 -11.69 -17.75
CA PHE A 70 2.02 -11.16 -16.97
C PHE A 70 3.27 -10.85 -17.82
N ALA A 71 3.20 -10.89 -19.15
CA ALA A 71 4.38 -10.71 -20.00
C ALA A 71 5.11 -9.37 -19.78
N LYS A 72 4.39 -8.33 -19.34
CA LYS A 72 4.94 -7.00 -19.00
C LYS A 72 5.02 -6.73 -17.49
N PHE A 73 4.94 -7.76 -16.65
CA PHE A 73 4.99 -7.62 -15.20
C PHE A 73 6.32 -7.01 -14.72
N LEU A 74 7.44 -7.45 -15.31
CA LEU A 74 8.76 -6.87 -15.03
C LEU A 74 8.83 -5.39 -15.39
N THR A 75 8.24 -4.99 -16.53
CA THR A 75 8.16 -3.59 -16.94
C THR A 75 7.28 -2.77 -15.99
N CYS A 76 6.16 -3.32 -15.53
CA CYS A 76 5.30 -2.70 -14.53
C CYS A 76 6.04 -2.47 -13.20
N ILE A 77 6.75 -3.49 -12.69
CA ILE A 77 7.57 -3.37 -11.48
C ILE A 77 8.65 -2.30 -11.67
N TYR A 78 9.34 -2.30 -12.81
CA TYR A 78 10.39 -1.32 -13.08
C TYR A 78 9.85 0.12 -13.04
N ILE A 79 8.72 0.38 -13.71
CA ILE A 79 8.07 1.70 -13.71
C ILE A 79 7.59 2.07 -12.31
N TRP A 80 6.98 1.12 -11.58
CA TRP A 80 6.51 1.33 -10.22
C TRP A 80 7.66 1.67 -9.26
N SER A 81 8.77 0.93 -9.33
CA SER A 81 9.98 1.22 -8.55
C SER A 81 10.56 2.58 -8.90
N PHE A 82 10.61 2.95 -10.18
CA PHE A 82 11.07 4.28 -10.61
C PHE A 82 10.20 5.41 -10.04
N MET A 83 8.87 5.25 -10.10
CA MET A 83 7.91 6.18 -9.49
C MET A 83 8.13 6.32 -7.97
N GLN A 84 8.40 5.19 -7.30
CA GLN A 84 8.65 5.19 -5.86
C GLN A 84 9.97 5.89 -5.50
N ILE A 85 11.04 5.63 -6.24
CA ILE A 85 12.34 6.30 -6.06
C ILE A 85 12.21 7.81 -6.28
N SER A 86 11.45 8.23 -7.30
CA SER A 86 11.19 9.64 -7.57
C SER A 86 10.51 10.33 -6.37
N THR A 87 9.50 9.68 -5.78
CA THR A 87 8.81 10.20 -4.60
C THR A 87 9.72 10.32 -3.39
N PHE A 88 10.57 9.31 -3.14
CA PHE A 88 11.57 9.36 -2.08
C PHE A 88 12.65 10.43 -2.32
N GLY A 89 13.00 10.69 -3.58
CA GLY A 89 13.94 11.76 -3.95
C GLY A 89 13.51 13.14 -3.45
N VAL A 90 12.21 13.44 -3.50
CA VAL A 90 11.66 14.71 -2.99
C VAL A 90 11.90 14.85 -1.47
N TYR A 91 11.75 13.77 -0.71
CA TYR A 91 12.03 13.77 0.72
C TYR A 91 13.51 14.04 1.03
N VAL A 92 14.43 13.44 0.27
CA VAL A 92 15.88 13.68 0.42
C VAL A 92 16.23 15.12 0.07
N ALA A 93 15.67 15.66 -1.02
CA ALA A 93 15.87 17.06 -1.39
C ALA A 93 15.37 18.02 -0.30
N PHE A 94 14.19 17.74 0.26
CA PHE A 94 13.60 18.54 1.34
C PHE A 94 14.42 18.49 2.63
N THR A 95 14.89 17.31 3.04
CA THR A 95 15.73 17.15 4.23
C THR A 95 17.10 17.82 4.05
N LEU A 96 17.71 17.73 2.87
CA LEU A 96 18.95 18.45 2.55
C LEU A 96 18.74 19.97 2.60
N TRP A 97 17.64 20.48 2.04
CA TRP A 97 17.30 21.90 2.09
C TRP A 97 17.09 22.37 3.54
N ALA A 98 16.33 21.62 4.35
CA ALA A 98 16.10 21.95 5.75
C ALA A 98 17.41 22.00 6.56
N TYR A 99 18.31 21.04 6.33
CA TYR A 99 19.63 21.00 6.97
C TYR A 99 20.47 22.21 6.60
N ARG A 100 20.54 22.57 5.30
CA ARG A 100 21.24 23.78 4.85
C ARG A 100 20.62 25.03 5.48
N ARG A 101 19.29 25.12 5.52
CA ARG A 101 18.58 26.26 6.13
C ARG A 101 18.88 26.40 7.61
N GLN A 102 18.94 25.30 8.37
CA GLN A 102 19.32 25.33 9.79
C GLN A 102 20.76 25.81 10.01
N GLN A 103 21.69 25.49 9.10
CA GLN A 103 23.06 26.02 9.17
C GLN A 103 23.13 27.53 8.88
N PHE A 104 22.20 28.07 8.09
CA PHE A 104 22.11 29.50 7.79
C PHE A 104 21.30 30.31 8.81
N LEU A 105 20.61 29.68 9.77
CA LEU A 105 20.08 30.39 10.93
C LEU A 105 21.25 30.60 11.92
N PRO A 106 21.77 31.84 12.08
CA PRO A 106 22.75 32.09 13.11
C PRO A 106 22.11 31.77 14.47
N LYS A 107 22.84 31.05 15.34
CA LYS A 107 22.54 31.00 16.78
C LYS A 107 22.56 32.43 17.32
N CYS A 108 21.43 33.12 17.23
CA CYS A 108 21.26 34.43 17.82
C CYS A 108 20.99 34.23 19.32
N ASN A 109 22.02 34.57 20.10
CA ASN A 109 22.02 34.95 21.53
C ASN A 109 21.80 33.86 22.60
N ASP A 110 22.87 33.13 22.91
CA ASP A 110 23.21 32.73 24.30
C ASP A 110 24.18 33.73 24.98
N GLN A 111 24.43 34.91 24.40
CA GLN A 111 25.36 35.93 24.91
C GLN A 111 24.68 37.06 25.74
N PHE A 112 23.39 36.95 26.07
CA PHE A 112 22.64 37.97 26.81
C PHE A 112 22.16 37.48 28.18
N LYS A 113 23.00 36.76 28.94
CA LYS A 113 22.66 36.32 30.32
C LYS A 113 23.65 36.73 31.42
N PHE A 114 24.76 37.42 31.13
CA PHE A 114 25.62 37.94 32.20
C PHE A 114 26.29 39.26 31.79
N ARG A 115 25.55 40.36 31.86
CA ARG A 115 26.10 41.68 32.17
C ARG A 115 25.08 42.50 32.96
#